data_AF-K1RMJ9-F1
#
_entry.id   AF-K1RMJ9-F1
#
_cell.length_a   1.000
_cell.length_b   1.000
_cell.length_c   1.000
_cell.angle_alpha   90.00
_cell.angle_beta   90.00
_cell.angle_gamma   90.00
#
_symmetry.space_group_name_H-M   'P 1'
#
loop_
_entity.id
_entity.type
_entity.pdbx_description
1 polymer ?
#
loop_
_entity_poly.entity_id
_entity_poly.type
_entity_poly.pdbx_seq_one_letter_code
_entity_poly.pdbx_strand_id
1 'polypeptide(L)'
;KAFEDAVLSIKQADTSVKIGEFQGFPLAVTMNSPAMGGGVTATMQGKYPHIAKLIESFAHNLKRLEGTLYNVDRNIDEVNASLSKLRVDFTEAQKIVAEPFSQEQELANKESRLKTLTEELNQAAIEAKKNAKPKEKTCYFERAKLKKEAMKISK
;
A
#
# COMPACT_ATOMS: atom_id res chain seq x y z
N LYS A 1 -14.92 -7.37 41.83
CA LYS A 1 -15.80 -8.55 41.65
C LYS A 1 -16.27 -8.66 40.21
N ALA A 2 -17.38 -8.07 39.77
CA ALA A 2 -17.87 -8.24 38.38
C ALA A 2 -16.82 -7.93 37.29
N PHE A 3 -15.98 -6.91 37.49
CA PHE A 3 -14.88 -6.59 36.58
C PHE A 3 -13.78 -7.65 36.54
N GLU A 4 -13.33 -8.10 37.71
CA GLU A 4 -12.26 -9.11 37.84
C GLU A 4 -12.74 -10.47 37.32
N ASP A 5 -13.98 -10.85 37.64
CA ASP A 5 -14.61 -12.09 37.18
C ASP A 5 -14.72 -12.11 35.65
N ALA A 6 -15.07 -10.97 35.04
CA ALA A 6 -15.14 -10.84 33.60
C ALA A 6 -13.74 -10.91 32.94
N VAL A 7 -12.72 -10.27 33.50
CA VAL A 7 -11.34 -10.37 32.99
C VAL A 7 -10.80 -11.80 33.11
N LEU A 8 -11.04 -12.46 34.25
CA LEU A 8 -10.63 -13.85 34.48
C LEU A 8 -11.39 -14.84 33.60
N SER A 9 -12.60 -14.49 33.14
CA SER A 9 -13.38 -15.32 32.21
C SER A 9 -12.87 -15.30 30.76
N ILE A 10 -11.99 -14.36 30.40
CA ILE A 10 -11.43 -14.24 29.05
C ILE A 10 -10.40 -15.35 28.82
N LYS A 11 -10.82 -16.42 28.15
CA LYS A 11 -9.96 -17.58 27.81
C LYS A 11 -9.08 -17.34 26.57
N GLN A 12 -9.49 -16.43 25.69
CA GLN A 12 -8.81 -16.11 24.44
C GLN A 12 -8.51 -14.61 24.40
N ALA A 13 -7.24 -14.27 24.14
CA ALA A 13 -6.82 -12.88 23.96
C ALA A 13 -7.61 -12.23 22.81
N ASP A 14 -7.80 -10.90 22.90
CA ASP A 14 -8.57 -10.07 21.98
C ASP A 14 -10.08 -10.35 21.94
N THR A 15 -10.60 -11.16 22.87
CA THR A 15 -12.05 -11.37 23.05
C THR A 15 -12.63 -10.32 24.00
N SER A 16 -13.68 -9.63 23.56
CA SER A 16 -14.35 -8.61 24.36
C SER A 16 -15.49 -9.23 25.19
N VAL A 17 -15.50 -8.96 26.50
CA VAL A 17 -16.53 -9.41 27.45
C VAL A 17 -17.28 -8.20 27.98
N LYS A 18 -18.62 -8.21 27.84
CA LYS A 18 -19.48 -7.15 28.38
C LYS A 18 -19.54 -7.27 29.91
N ILE A 19 -19.23 -6.19 30.61
CA ILE A 19 -19.21 -6.15 32.09
C ILE A 19 -20.39 -5.37 32.65
N GLY A 20 -20.88 -4.36 31.92
CA GLY A 20 -21.98 -3.53 32.37
C GLY A 20 -22.14 -2.27 31.54
N GLU A 21 -22.46 -1.16 32.20
CA GLU A 21 -22.64 0.16 31.61
C GLU A 21 -21.88 1.20 32.42
N PHE A 22 -21.30 2.17 31.72
CA PHE A 22 -20.59 3.30 32.30
C PHE A 22 -21.17 4.60 31.74
N GLN A 23 -21.79 5.43 32.59
CA GLN A 23 -22.43 6.69 32.20
C GLN A 23 -23.42 6.53 31.02
N GLY A 24 -24.16 5.42 30.98
CA GLY A 24 -25.12 5.09 29.91
C GLY A 24 -24.52 4.42 28.67
N PHE A 25 -23.20 4.22 28.61
CA PHE A 25 -22.54 3.49 27.53
C PHE A 25 -22.27 2.03 27.93
N PRO A 26 -22.67 1.04 27.13
CA PRO A 26 -22.26 -0.35 27.32
C PRO A 26 -20.74 -0.49 27.40
N LEU A 27 -20.26 -1.03 28.52
CA LEU A 27 -18.85 -1.23 28.81
C LEU A 27 -18.47 -2.69 28.59
N ALA A 28 -17.49 -2.91 27.74
CA ALA A 28 -16.86 -4.19 27.51
C ALA A 28 -15.37 -4.10 27.80
N VAL A 29 -14.75 -5.23 28.15
CA VAL A 29 -13.33 -5.32 28.44
C VAL A 29 -12.69 -6.39 27.60
N THR A 30 -11.50 -6.08 27.11
CA THR A 30 -10.73 -6.95 26.24
C THR A 30 -9.34 -7.09 26.84
N MET A 31 -8.89 -8.33 27.00
CA MET A 31 -7.51 -8.64 27.34
C MET A 31 -6.72 -8.76 26.04
N ASN A 32 -5.83 -7.81 25.78
CA ASN A 32 -5.16 -7.69 24.49
C ASN A 32 -3.98 -8.67 24.41
N SER A 33 -3.78 -9.26 23.23
CA SER A 33 -2.58 -10.04 22.96
C SER A 33 -1.32 -9.18 22.96
N PRO A 34 -0.12 -9.76 23.13
CA PRO A 34 1.15 -9.01 23.04
C PRO A 34 1.30 -8.26 21.70
N ALA A 35 0.75 -8.81 20.62
CA ALA A 35 0.74 -8.18 19.30
C ALA A 35 -0.11 -6.89 19.26
N MET A 36 -1.16 -6.82 20.09
CA MET A 36 -2.06 -5.66 20.22
C MET A 36 -1.65 -4.71 21.35
N GLY A 37 -0.38 -4.77 21.77
CA GLY A 37 0.21 -3.89 22.78
C GLY A 37 0.01 -4.35 24.22
N GLY A 38 -0.57 -5.54 24.43
CA GLY A 38 -0.74 -6.16 25.74
C GLY A 38 -1.64 -5.39 26.71
N GLY A 39 -1.92 -6.01 27.86
CA GLY A 39 -2.70 -5.41 28.94
C GLY A 39 -4.21 -5.46 28.70
N VAL A 40 -4.95 -4.77 29.56
CA VAL A 40 -6.42 -4.79 29.57
C VAL A 40 -6.94 -3.45 29.05
N THR A 41 -7.89 -3.50 28.13
CA THR A 41 -8.58 -2.31 27.62
C THR A 41 -10.06 -2.37 27.92
N ALA A 42 -10.63 -1.22 28.29
CA ALA A 42 -12.06 -1.01 28.36
C ALA A 42 -12.53 -0.34 27.07
N THR A 43 -13.56 -0.90 26.47
CA THR A 43 -14.24 -0.35 25.31
C THR A 43 -15.65 0.07 25.70
N MET A 44 -15.97 1.35 25.51
CA MET A 44 -17.31 1.90 25.65
C MET A 44 -17.95 1.95 24.28
N GLN A 45 -19.07 1.24 24.10
CA GLN A 45 -19.75 1.13 22.82
C GLN A 45 -20.80 2.22 22.68
N GLY A 46 -20.56 3.18 21.79
CA GLY A 46 -21.56 4.15 21.33
C GLY A 46 -21.87 3.94 19.85
N LYS A 47 -22.03 5.03 19.08
CA LYS A 47 -22.02 4.97 17.61
C LYS A 47 -20.64 4.56 17.07
N TYR A 48 -19.59 4.90 17.82
CA TYR A 48 -18.22 4.49 17.59
C TYR A 48 -17.63 3.91 18.89
N PRO A 49 -16.72 2.93 18.81
CA PRO A 49 -16.09 2.37 19.99
C PRO A 49 -15.04 3.34 20.55
N HIS A 50 -15.14 3.66 21.83
CA HIS A 50 -14.15 4.48 22.55
C HIS A 50 -13.34 3.60 23.51
N ILE A 51 -12.01 3.60 23.34
CA ILE A 51 -11.12 2.66 24.03
C ILE A 51 -10.27 3.40 25.07
N ALA A 52 -10.23 2.87 26.29
CA ALA A 52 -9.35 3.31 27.36
C ALA A 52 -8.43 2.16 27.81
N LYS A 53 -7.12 2.42 27.89
CA LYS A 53 -6.15 1.48 28.46
C LYS A 53 -6.24 1.49 29.98
N LEU A 54 -6.49 0.32 30.56
CA LEU A 54 -6.60 0.12 32.00
C LEU A 54 -5.24 -0.23 32.59
N ILE A 55 -5.01 0.28 33.79
CA ILE A 55 -3.82 0.03 34.62
C ILE A 55 -4.25 -0.56 35.96
N GLU A 56 -3.31 -0.89 36.84
CA GLU A 56 -3.60 -1.49 38.15
C GLU A 56 -4.42 -0.56 39.07
N SER A 57 -4.31 0.76 38.87
CA SER A 57 -4.99 1.75 39.72
C SER A 57 -6.41 2.03 39.25
N PHE A 58 -7.39 1.61 40.07
CA PHE A 58 -8.82 1.84 39.82
C PHE A 58 -9.17 3.33 39.67
N ALA A 59 -8.69 4.21 40.56
CA ALA A 59 -8.99 5.64 40.51
C ALA A 59 -8.51 6.30 39.21
N HIS A 60 -7.35 5.88 38.71
CA HIS A 60 -6.83 6.38 37.44
C HIS A 60 -7.60 5.82 36.25
N ASN A 61 -8.03 4.56 36.30
CA ASN A 61 -8.89 3.97 35.27
C ASN A 61 -10.22 4.70 35.15
N LEU A 62 -10.83 5.06 36.28
CA LEU A 62 -12.07 5.83 36.30
C LEU A 62 -11.88 7.20 35.62
N LYS A 63 -10.84 7.94 36.02
CA LYS A 63 -10.51 9.23 35.38
C LYS A 63 -10.22 9.10 33.89
N ARG A 64 -9.60 8.00 33.45
CA ARG A 64 -9.34 7.71 32.04
C ARG A 64 -10.63 7.46 31.27
N LEU A 65 -11.57 6.69 31.84
CA LEU A 65 -12.88 6.43 31.25
C LEU A 65 -13.74 7.69 31.18
N GLU A 66 -13.72 8.53 32.20
CA GLU A 66 -14.40 9.84 32.18
C GLU A 66 -13.77 10.75 31.13
N GLY A 67 -12.43 10.82 31.09
CA GLY A 67 -11.71 11.61 30.11
C GLY A 67 -11.98 11.18 28.67
N THR A 68 -12.11 9.87 28.39
CA THR A 68 -12.45 9.41 27.05
C THR A 68 -13.87 9.81 26.63
N LEU A 69 -14.82 9.91 27.57
CA LEU A 69 -16.17 10.41 27.30
C LEU A 69 -16.19 11.94 27.10
N TYR A 70 -15.52 12.70 27.96
CA TYR A 70 -15.49 14.17 27.83
C TYR A 70 -14.74 14.65 26.58
N ASN A 71 -13.79 13.85 26.07
CA ASN A 71 -13.08 14.18 24.84
C ASN A 71 -13.88 13.83 23.56
N VAL A 72 -15.07 13.25 23.65
CA VAL A 72 -15.87 12.88 22.46
C VAL A 72 -16.21 14.10 21.62
N ASP A 73 -16.69 15.19 22.24
CA ASP A 73 -17.06 16.41 21.51
C ASP A 73 -15.86 17.02 20.80
N ARG A 74 -14.72 17.11 21.51
CA ARG A 74 -13.46 17.56 20.93
C ARG A 74 -13.02 16.69 19.76
N ASN A 75 -13.09 15.37 19.89
CA ASN A 75 -12.74 14.45 18.81
C ASN A 75 -13.67 14.63 17.59
N ILE A 76 -14.96 14.88 17.82
CA ILE A 76 -15.93 15.18 16.74
C ILE A 76 -15.51 16.45 16.00
N ASP A 77 -15.15 17.52 16.72
CA ASP A 77 -14.70 18.77 16.12
C ASP A 77 -13.40 18.59 15.31
N GLU A 78 -12.42 17.86 15.86
CA GLU A 78 -11.15 17.56 15.17
C GLU A 78 -11.36 16.73 13.90
N VAL A 79 -12.24 15.72 13.94
CA VAL A 79 -12.59 14.90 12.78
C VAL A 79 -13.34 15.73 11.73
N ASN A 80 -14.29 16.57 12.15
CA ASN A 80 -15.03 17.45 11.23
C ASN A 80 -14.11 18.47 10.54
N ALA A 81 -13.18 19.07 11.29
CA ALA A 81 -12.16 19.96 10.72
C ALA A 81 -11.29 19.22 9.70
N SER A 82 -10.81 18.02 10.04
CA SER A 82 -10.03 17.19 9.12
C SER A 82 -10.80 16.83 7.85
N LEU A 83 -12.09 16.52 7.97
CA LEU A 83 -12.98 16.21 6.85
C LEU A 83 -13.18 17.44 5.96
N SER A 84 -13.41 18.62 6.54
CA SER A 84 -13.53 19.86 5.76
C SER A 84 -12.27 20.17 4.96
N LYS A 85 -11.08 19.99 5.56
CA LYS A 85 -9.80 20.15 4.89
C LYS A 85 -9.67 19.18 3.72
N LEU A 86 -9.93 17.89 3.96
CA LEU A 86 -9.82 16.86 2.93
C LEU A 86 -10.76 17.10 1.75
N ARG A 87 -11.96 17.65 2.00
CA ARG A 87 -12.89 18.05 0.93
C ARG A 87 -12.30 19.16 0.06
N VAL A 88 -11.67 20.17 0.66
CA VAL A 88 -11.00 21.25 -0.09
C VAL A 88 -9.87 20.67 -0.93
N ASP A 89 -8.97 19.89 -0.31
CA ASP A 89 -7.83 19.26 -0.99
C ASP A 89 -8.30 18.37 -2.16
N PHE A 90 -9.40 17.63 -1.98
CA PHE A 90 -9.99 16.81 -3.03
C PHE A 90 -10.52 17.65 -4.20
N THR A 91 -11.24 18.75 -3.91
CA THR A 91 -11.73 19.65 -4.97
C THR A 91 -10.60 20.34 -5.71
N GLU A 92 -9.50 20.67 -5.03
CA GLU A 92 -8.30 21.23 -5.65
C GLU A 92 -7.59 20.20 -6.51
N ALA A 93 -7.41 18.97 -6.03
CA ALA A 93 -6.84 17.87 -6.81
C ALA A 93 -7.69 17.58 -8.06
N GLN A 94 -9.01 17.62 -7.96
CA GLN A 94 -9.90 17.48 -9.13
C GLN A 94 -9.69 18.60 -10.15
N LYS A 95 -9.47 19.84 -9.72
CA LYS A 95 -9.14 20.95 -10.62
C LYS A 95 -7.80 20.75 -11.30
N ILE A 96 -6.76 20.37 -10.55
CA ILE A 96 -5.42 20.10 -11.09
C ILE A 96 -5.46 18.97 -12.13
N VAL A 97 -6.26 17.92 -11.87
CA VAL A 97 -6.45 16.82 -12.83
C VAL A 97 -7.19 17.29 -14.09
N ALA A 98 -8.14 18.21 -13.94
CA ALA A 98 -8.91 18.76 -15.06
C ALA A 98 -8.13 19.81 -15.86
N GLU A 99 -7.14 20.47 -15.26
CA GLU A 99 -6.27 21.42 -15.93
C GLU A 99 -5.39 20.68 -16.96
N PRO A 100 -5.56 20.95 -18.27
CA PRO A 100 -4.77 20.28 -19.28
C PRO A 100 -3.30 20.66 -19.14
N PHE A 101 -2.44 19.66 -19.30
CA PHE A 101 -1.00 19.85 -19.19
C PHE A 101 -0.53 20.83 -20.27
N SER A 102 0.09 21.95 -19.87
CA SER A 102 0.41 23.06 -20.78
C SER A 102 1.30 22.66 -21.97
N GLN A 103 2.11 21.61 -21.81
CA GLN A 103 3.01 21.10 -22.84
C GLN A 103 2.46 19.85 -23.56
N GLU A 104 1.18 19.48 -23.34
CA GLU A 104 0.57 18.30 -23.95
C GLU A 104 0.70 18.30 -25.47
N GLN A 105 0.44 19.44 -26.11
CA GLN A 105 0.55 19.59 -27.56
C GLN A 105 2.00 19.53 -28.05
N GLU A 106 2.95 20.08 -27.28
CA GLU A 106 4.38 20.00 -27.59
C GLU A 106 4.90 18.57 -27.46
N LEU A 107 4.47 17.86 -26.42
CA LEU A 107 4.78 16.45 -26.19
C LEU A 107 4.24 15.58 -27.33
N ALA A 108 2.97 15.75 -27.70
CA ALA A 108 2.35 15.00 -28.81
C ALA A 108 3.10 15.21 -30.14
N ASN A 109 3.53 16.44 -30.42
CA ASN A 109 4.33 16.76 -31.61
C ASN A 109 5.73 16.13 -31.57
N LYS A 110 6.38 16.12 -30.40
CA LYS A 110 7.68 15.47 -30.22
C LYS A 110 7.57 13.95 -30.33
N GLU A 111 6.55 13.36 -29.74
CA GLU A 111 6.28 11.92 -29.82
C GLU A 111 6.00 11.46 -31.24
N SER A 112 5.18 12.20 -32.01
CA SER A 112 4.90 11.85 -33.40
C SER A 112 6.16 11.88 -34.25
N ARG A 113 6.97 12.95 -34.12
CA ARG A 113 8.25 13.08 -34.84
C ARG A 113 9.30 12.05 -34.40
N LEU A 114 9.29 11.64 -33.14
CA LEU A 114 10.18 10.58 -32.66
C LEU A 114 9.79 9.22 -33.24
N LYS A 115 8.48 8.92 -33.34
CA LYS A 115 7.98 7.68 -33.96
C LYS A 115 8.40 7.59 -35.42
N THR A 116 8.19 8.66 -36.19
CA THR A 116 8.62 8.69 -37.61
C THR A 116 10.12 8.50 -37.75
N LEU A 117 10.92 9.20 -36.94
CA LEU A 117 12.38 9.06 -36.98
C LEU A 117 12.85 7.65 -36.60
N THR A 118 12.15 7.00 -35.67
CA THR A 118 12.46 5.62 -35.25
C THR A 118 12.16 4.63 -36.37
N GLU A 119 11.06 4.82 -37.10
CA GLU A 119 10.71 4.01 -38.25
C GLU A 119 11.74 4.17 -39.38
N GLU A 120 12.14 5.41 -39.69
CA GLU A 120 13.19 5.71 -40.68
C GLU A 120 14.53 5.06 -40.32
N LEU A 121 14.97 5.18 -39.07
CA LEU A 121 16.22 4.55 -38.61
C LEU A 121 16.14 3.02 -38.65
N ASN A 122 14.99 2.44 -38.32
CA ASN A 122 14.78 1.00 -38.43
C ASN A 122 14.80 0.52 -39.88
N GLN A 123 14.18 1.27 -40.80
CA GLN A 123 14.25 0.99 -42.23
C GLN A 123 15.68 1.09 -42.75
N ALA A 124 16.39 2.16 -42.42
CA ALA A 124 17.80 2.35 -42.76
C ALA A 124 18.68 1.25 -42.17
N ALA A 125 18.40 0.77 -40.96
CA ALA A 125 19.11 -0.36 -40.35
C ALA A 125 18.81 -1.69 -41.06
N ILE A 126 17.57 -1.91 -41.51
CA ILE A 126 17.19 -3.08 -42.30
C ILE A 126 17.85 -3.04 -43.68
N GLU A 127 17.85 -1.89 -44.34
CA GLU A 127 18.53 -1.68 -45.63
C GLU A 127 20.04 -1.82 -45.49
N ALA A 128 20.64 -1.26 -44.44
CA ALA A 128 22.05 -1.46 -44.12
C ALA A 128 22.37 -2.93 -43.84
N LYS A 129 21.47 -3.70 -43.20
CA LYS A 129 21.63 -5.16 -43.03
C LYS A 129 21.47 -5.94 -44.33
N LYS A 130 20.60 -5.50 -45.24
CA LYS A 130 20.40 -6.10 -46.57
C LYS A 130 21.58 -5.80 -47.50
N ASN A 131 22.13 -4.59 -47.42
CA ASN A 131 23.25 -4.10 -48.22
C ASN A 131 24.62 -4.41 -47.57
N ALA A 132 24.64 -4.84 -46.31
CA ALA A 132 25.85 -5.33 -45.67
C ALA A 132 26.36 -6.53 -46.45
N LYS A 133 27.63 -6.46 -46.87
CA LYS A 133 28.30 -7.60 -47.49
C LYS A 133 28.11 -8.82 -46.58
N PRO A 134 27.74 -9.99 -47.12
CA PRO A 134 27.64 -11.20 -46.33
C PRO A 134 28.96 -11.38 -45.59
N LYS A 135 28.89 -11.55 -44.26
CA LYS A 135 30.09 -11.83 -43.44
C LYS A 135 30.86 -12.93 -44.15
N GLU A 136 32.11 -12.67 -44.53
CA GLU A 136 32.93 -13.62 -45.26
C GLU A 136 32.87 -14.95 -44.50
N LYS A 137 32.28 -15.96 -45.13
CA LYS A 137 32.34 -17.32 -44.61
C LYS A 137 33.79 -17.73 -44.70
N THR A 138 34.49 -17.63 -43.57
CA THR A 138 35.90 -17.99 -43.56
C THR A 138 35.98 -19.50 -43.81
N CYS A 139 36.70 -19.89 -44.86
CA CYS A 139 36.77 -21.27 -45.36
C CYS A 139 37.41 -22.25 -44.35
N TYR A 140 37.82 -21.77 -43.16
CA TYR A 140 38.48 -22.55 -42.13
C TYR A 140 37.61 -23.72 -41.64
N PHE A 141 36.30 -23.53 -41.49
CA PHE A 141 35.41 -24.60 -41.02
C PHE A 141 35.07 -25.62 -42.12
N GLU A 142 34.90 -25.17 -43.36
CA GLU A 142 34.62 -26.06 -44.50
C GLU A 142 35.84 -26.91 -44.85
N ARG A 143 37.04 -26.32 -44.84
CA ARG A 143 38.30 -27.03 -45.09
C ARG A 143 38.61 -28.02 -43.97
N ALA A 144 38.30 -27.69 -42.72
CA ALA A 144 38.42 -28.63 -41.60
C ALA A 144 37.43 -29.80 -41.71
N LYS A 145 36.19 -29.54 -42.17
CA LYS A 145 35.18 -30.58 -42.41
C LYS A 145 35.60 -31.52 -43.54
N LEU A 146 36.03 -30.97 -44.68
CA LEU A 146 36.54 -31.74 -45.82
C LEU A 146 37.77 -32.58 -45.45
N LYS A 147 38.69 -32.04 -44.62
CA LYS A 147 39.86 -32.80 -44.14
C LYS A 147 39.46 -33.97 -43.23
N LYS A 148 38.45 -33.78 -42.36
CA LYS A 148 37.90 -34.86 -41.53
C LYS A 148 37.18 -35.93 -42.37
N GLU A 149 36.42 -35.52 -43.38
CA GLU A 149 35.71 -36.45 -44.28
C GLU A 149 36.69 -37.24 -45.15
N ALA A 150 37.73 -36.58 -45.70
CA ALA A 150 38.79 -37.27 -46.46
C ALA A 150 39.56 -38.29 -45.60
N MET A 151 39.89 -37.95 -44.35
CA MET A 151 40.52 -38.89 -43.41
C MET A 151 39.62 -40.08 -43.01
N LYS A 152 38.29 -39.93 -43.12
CA LYS A 152 37.35 -41.04 -42.87
C LYS A 152 37.20 -41.96 -44.06
N ILE A 153 37.35 -41.45 -45.28
CA ILE A 153 37.27 -42.23 -46.53
C ILE A 153 38.57 -42.98 -46.81
N SER A 154 39.71 -42.45 -46.34
CA SER A 154 41.04 -43.05 -46.51
C SER A 154 41.41 -44.09 -45.44
N LYS A 155 40.43 -44.64 -44.71
CA LYS A 155 40.63 -45.58 -43.60
C LYS A 155 39.67 -46.75 -43.74
#